data_AF-A0A7V8N1Y7-F1
#
_entry.id   AF-A0A7V8N1Y7-F1
#
_cell.length_a   1.000
_cell.length_b   1.000
_cell.length_c   1.000
_cell.angle_alpha   90.00
_cell.angle_beta   90.00
_cell.angle_gamma   90.00
#
_symmetry.space_group_name_H-M   'P 1'
#
loop_
_entity.id
_entity.type
_entity.pdbx_description
1 polymer ?
#
loop_
_entity_poly.entity_id
_entity_poly.type
_entity_poly.pdbx_seq_one_letter_code
_entity_poly.pdbx_strand_id
1 'polypeptide(L)'
;MHIITKDTPSNWITFNAPHTGQYLIYVEAKTKGGQSATYNIGWNVTTKEERINKIISKASSYGGQKGGQPFINWYGSDPVGWCTIFVTYVFNESGMGDLVPMTHLLQTYYNYFQSKGQLYSPRSTPQVGDIAIFDWPNLPWPIGPGHTTIVDYVGADGTVRTISGNTGDYVSYYYTNYKDPNKAYGLVGFGRPDY
;
A
#
# COMPACT_ATOMS: atom_id res chain seq x y z
N MET A 1 -13.62 -6.93 37.42
CA MET A 1 -14.17 -8.07 36.66
C MET A 1 -15.56 -7.66 36.19
N HIS A 2 -15.74 -7.35 34.91
CA HIS A 2 -17.07 -7.02 34.37
C HIS A 2 -17.84 -8.32 34.11
N ILE A 3 -19.01 -8.46 34.72
CA ILE A 3 -19.92 -9.59 34.48
C ILE A 3 -20.61 -9.34 33.14
N ILE A 4 -20.39 -10.21 32.15
CA ILE A 4 -21.09 -10.16 30.87
C ILE A 4 -22.35 -11.03 30.99
N THR A 5 -23.53 -10.45 30.80
CA THR A 5 -24.82 -11.14 30.92
C THR A 5 -25.08 -12.03 29.70
N LYS A 6 -25.93 -13.05 29.88
CA LYS A 6 -26.24 -14.13 28.93
C LYS A 6 -26.61 -13.66 27.51
N ASP A 7 -27.18 -12.46 27.37
CA ASP A 7 -27.70 -11.92 26.12
C ASP A 7 -27.08 -10.54 25.82
N THR A 8 -25.78 -10.38 26.06
CA THR A 8 -25.09 -9.11 25.81
C THR A 8 -24.95 -8.90 24.29
N PRO A 9 -25.60 -7.89 23.68
CA PRO A 9 -25.30 -7.50 22.30
C PRO A 9 -23.81 -7.17 22.20
N SER A 10 -23.16 -7.51 21.09
CA SER A 10 -21.71 -7.35 20.90
C SER A 10 -21.18 -6.02 21.46
N ASN A 11 -20.38 -6.09 22.52
CA ASN A 11 -19.70 -4.93 23.06
C ASN A 11 -18.49 -4.65 22.17
N TRP A 12 -18.51 -3.56 21.41
CA TRP A 12 -17.35 -3.10 20.66
C TRP A 12 -16.41 -2.36 21.61
N ILE A 13 -15.14 -2.77 21.63
CA ILE A 13 -14.06 -2.03 22.29
C ILE A 13 -13.08 -1.56 21.23
N THR A 14 -12.76 -0.26 21.25
CA THR A 14 -11.66 0.30 20.47
C THR A 14 -10.42 0.33 21.34
N PHE A 15 -9.35 -0.32 20.88
CA PHE A 15 -8.06 -0.30 21.54
C PHE A 15 -7.06 0.46 20.66
N ASN A 16 -6.49 1.54 21.21
CA ASN A 16 -5.38 2.25 20.60
C ASN A 16 -4.08 1.70 21.20
N ALA A 17 -3.25 1.08 20.37
CA ALA A 17 -1.94 0.59 20.79
C ALA A 17 -1.04 1.76 21.24
N PRO A 18 -0.55 1.79 22.50
CA PRO A 18 0.26 2.90 23.01
C PRO A 18 1.68 2.95 22.44
N HIS A 19 2.18 1.84 21.89
CA HIS A 19 3.50 1.72 21.27
C HIS A 19 3.53 0.57 20.24
N THR A 20 4.65 0.38 19.56
CA THR A 20 4.86 -0.82 18.74
C THR A 20 5.05 -2.06 19.60
N GLY A 21 4.77 -3.23 19.04
CA GLY A 21 4.96 -4.51 19.71
C GLY A 21 3.82 -5.48 19.46
N GLN A 22 3.93 -6.64 20.10
CA GLN A 22 2.90 -7.66 20.07
C GLN A 22 1.82 -7.32 21.10
N TYR A 23 0.57 -7.40 20.67
CA TYR A 23 -0.60 -7.27 21.51
C TYR A 23 -1.35 -8.58 21.51
N LEU A 24 -1.93 -8.91 22.66
CA LEU A 24 -2.76 -10.09 22.88
C LEU A 24 -3.97 -9.68 23.69
N ILE A 25 -5.16 -10.00 23.19
CA ILE A 25 -6.38 -10.00 23.99
C ILE A 25 -6.71 -11.45 24.32
N TYR A 26 -6.76 -11.74 25.62
CA TYR A 26 -7.28 -12.97 26.19
C TYR A 26 -8.66 -12.69 26.77
N VAL A 27 -9.67 -13.43 26.33
CA VAL A 27 -11.04 -13.37 26.86
C VAL A 27 -11.38 -14.71 27.49
N GLU A 28 -11.86 -14.69 28.73
CA GLU A 28 -12.42 -15.86 29.41
C GLU A 28 -13.87 -15.56 29.81
N ALA A 29 -14.80 -16.40 29.38
CA ALA A 29 -16.19 -16.36 29.79
C ALA A 29 -16.48 -17.54 30.74
N LYS A 30 -17.06 -17.25 31.91
CA LYS A 30 -17.42 -18.25 32.93
C LYS A 30 -18.93 -18.31 33.14
N THR A 31 -19.51 -19.50 33.09
CA THR A 31 -20.92 -19.71 33.47
C THR A 31 -21.07 -19.72 34.99
N LYS A 32 -22.30 -19.52 35.49
CA LYS A 32 -22.62 -19.66 36.92
C LYS A 32 -22.27 -21.06 37.48
N GLY A 33 -22.24 -22.08 36.61
CA GLY A 33 -21.87 -23.46 36.95
C GLY A 33 -20.36 -23.75 36.86
N GLY A 34 -19.51 -22.74 36.62
CA GLY A 34 -18.05 -22.89 36.60
C GLY A 34 -17.44 -23.35 35.28
N GLN A 35 -18.25 -23.56 34.23
CA GLN A 35 -17.71 -23.86 32.90
C GLN A 35 -17.07 -22.61 32.28
N SER A 36 -15.91 -22.77 31.65
CA SER A 36 -15.16 -21.67 31.05
C SER A 36 -15.00 -21.87 29.54
N ALA A 37 -15.09 -20.79 28.77
CA ALA A 37 -14.67 -20.73 27.37
C ALA A 37 -13.64 -19.61 27.20
N THR A 38 -12.65 -19.81 26.34
CA THR A 38 -11.58 -18.82 26.10
C THR A 38 -11.49 -18.43 24.64
N TYR A 39 -11.09 -17.19 24.38
CA TYR A 39 -10.76 -16.70 23.05
C TYR A 39 -9.50 -15.84 23.13
N ASN A 40 -8.62 -16.02 22.15
CA ASN A 40 -7.36 -15.30 22.06
C ASN A 40 -7.24 -14.66 20.69
N ILE A 41 -6.88 -13.38 20.65
CA ILE A 41 -6.50 -12.69 19.43
C ILE A 41 -5.20 -11.94 19.67
N GLY A 42 -4.22 -12.16 18.80
CA GLY A 42 -2.92 -11.50 18.85
C GLY A 42 -2.60 -10.81 17.54
N TRP A 43 -1.95 -9.65 17.60
CA TRP A 43 -1.47 -8.91 16.43
C TRP A 43 -0.19 -8.15 16.77
N ASN A 44 0.52 -7.70 15.74
CA ASN A 44 1.71 -6.86 15.89
C ASN A 44 1.40 -5.45 15.40
N VAL A 45 1.85 -4.45 16.13
CA VAL A 45 1.86 -3.04 15.71
C VAL A 45 3.30 -2.66 15.42
N THR A 46 3.56 -2.16 14.22
CA THR A 46 4.90 -1.80 13.72
C THR A 46 4.96 -0.32 13.40
N THR A 47 6.16 0.26 13.39
CA THR A 47 6.33 1.67 13.06
C THR A 47 5.99 1.94 11.59
N LYS A 48 5.67 3.19 11.26
CA LYS A 48 5.56 3.65 9.86
C LYS A 48 6.81 3.28 9.05
N GLU A 49 8.00 3.47 9.62
CA GLU A 49 9.28 3.14 8.97
C GLU A 49 9.42 1.64 8.70
N GLU A 50 9.10 0.78 9.67
CA GLU A 50 9.11 -0.68 9.49
C GLU A 50 8.11 -1.12 8.42
N ARG A 51 6.93 -0.50 8.37
CA ARG A 51 5.92 -0.79 7.35
C ARG A 51 6.40 -0.41 5.95
N ILE A 52 6.97 0.79 5.81
CA ILE A 52 7.55 1.26 4.54
C ILE A 52 8.72 0.34 4.12
N ASN A 53 9.61 -0.02 5.05
CA ASN A 53 10.75 -0.87 4.76
C ASN A 53 10.34 -2.27 4.27
N LYS A 54 9.24 -2.84 4.79
CA LYS A 54 8.69 -4.10 4.26
C LYS A 54 8.24 -3.97 2.81
N ILE A 55 7.54 -2.89 2.48
CA ILE A 55 7.07 -2.61 1.11
C ILE A 55 8.26 -2.44 0.16
N ILE A 56 9.25 -1.62 0.53
CA ILE A 56 10.44 -1.39 -0.29
C ILE A 56 11.23 -2.69 -0.44
N SER A 57 11.50 -3.40 0.65
CA SER A 57 12.22 -4.68 0.59
C SER A 57 11.51 -5.70 -0.28
N LYS A 58 10.17 -5.78 -0.21
CA LYS A 58 9.38 -6.67 -1.05
C LYS A 58 9.46 -6.26 -2.51
N ALA A 59 9.25 -4.98 -2.82
CA ALA A 59 9.36 -4.47 -4.18
C ALA A 59 10.74 -4.71 -4.80
N SER A 60 11.82 -4.38 -4.06
CA SER A 60 13.20 -4.56 -4.50
C SER A 60 13.56 -6.02 -4.73
N SER A 61 12.96 -6.96 -3.99
CA SER A 61 13.22 -8.40 -4.16
C SER A 61 12.83 -8.94 -5.55
N TYR A 62 11.99 -8.21 -6.29
CA TYR A 62 11.61 -8.54 -7.66
C TYR A 62 12.45 -7.82 -8.72
N GLY A 63 13.51 -7.10 -8.37
CA GLY A 63 14.37 -6.43 -9.35
C GLY A 63 14.82 -7.37 -10.48
N GLY A 64 14.57 -6.99 -11.73
CA GLY A 64 14.86 -7.79 -12.92
C GLY A 64 13.80 -8.82 -13.30
N GLN A 65 12.71 -8.96 -12.53
CA GLN A 65 11.56 -9.79 -12.93
C GLN A 65 11.00 -9.27 -14.26
N LYS A 66 10.84 -10.17 -15.24
CA LYS A 66 10.36 -9.88 -16.60
C LYS A 66 8.93 -10.40 -16.82
N GLY A 67 8.08 -9.65 -17.51
CA GLY A 67 6.77 -10.14 -17.96
C GLY A 67 5.68 -10.21 -16.90
N GLY A 68 5.96 -9.84 -15.63
CA GLY A 68 4.94 -9.69 -14.59
C GLY A 68 4.22 -10.98 -14.14
N GLN A 69 4.55 -12.16 -14.67
CA GLN A 69 3.77 -13.39 -14.50
C GLN A 69 3.41 -13.74 -13.04
N PRO A 70 4.31 -13.62 -12.03
CA PRO A 70 3.94 -13.90 -10.64
C PRO A 70 2.80 -13.01 -10.13
N PHE A 71 2.82 -11.73 -10.53
CA PHE A 71 1.84 -10.74 -10.10
C PHE A 71 0.51 -10.90 -10.84
N ILE A 72 0.59 -11.15 -12.16
CA ILE A 72 -0.57 -11.40 -13.02
C ILE A 72 -1.30 -12.67 -12.57
N ASN A 73 -0.57 -13.75 -12.31
CA ASN A 73 -1.14 -15.01 -11.80
C ASN A 73 -1.82 -14.84 -10.45
N TRP A 74 -1.20 -14.09 -9.54
CA TRP A 74 -1.79 -13.78 -8.25
C TRP A 74 -3.08 -12.96 -8.38
N TYR A 75 -3.11 -12.01 -9.32
CA TYR A 75 -4.27 -11.15 -9.55
C TYR A 75 -5.44 -11.88 -10.22
N GLY A 76 -5.16 -12.91 -11.04
CA GLY A 76 -6.17 -13.77 -11.66
C GLY A 76 -6.85 -13.20 -12.91
N SER A 77 -6.28 -12.17 -13.52
CA SER A 77 -6.67 -11.70 -14.86
C SER A 77 -5.43 -11.21 -15.61
N ASP A 78 -5.46 -11.25 -16.94
CA ASP A 78 -4.35 -10.87 -17.82
C ASP A 78 -4.62 -9.50 -18.49
N PRO A 79 -4.45 -8.37 -17.77
CA PRO A 79 -4.61 -7.07 -18.39
C PRO A 79 -3.29 -6.58 -19.02
N VAL A 80 -3.48 -5.82 -20.11
CA VAL A 80 -2.45 -4.96 -20.71
C VAL A 80 -1.97 -3.95 -19.65
N GLY A 81 -0.73 -4.12 -19.20
CA GLY A 81 -0.06 -3.23 -18.25
C GLY A 81 -0.12 -3.71 -16.79
N TRP A 82 0.97 -4.31 -16.29
CA TRP A 82 1.01 -4.93 -14.96
C TRP A 82 1.61 -4.04 -13.85
N CYS A 83 1.81 -2.74 -14.09
CA CYS A 83 2.37 -1.80 -13.11
C CYS A 83 1.50 -1.65 -11.85
N THR A 84 0.19 -1.43 -12.01
CA THR A 84 -0.76 -1.33 -10.89
C THR A 84 -0.89 -2.65 -10.14
N ILE A 85 -0.88 -3.78 -10.87
CA ILE A 85 -0.91 -5.11 -10.26
C ILE A 85 0.34 -5.32 -9.41
N PHE A 86 1.53 -4.96 -9.90
CA PHE A 86 2.76 -5.06 -9.13
C PHE A 86 2.71 -4.27 -7.83
N VAL A 87 2.27 -3.00 -7.87
CA VAL A 87 2.14 -2.18 -6.65
C VAL A 87 1.16 -2.84 -5.67
N THR A 88 0.00 -3.26 -6.15
CA THR A 88 -1.03 -3.92 -5.31
C THR A 88 -0.52 -5.21 -4.69
N TYR A 89 0.18 -6.03 -5.48
CA TYR A 89 0.82 -7.27 -5.04
C TYR A 89 1.85 -7.01 -3.93
N VAL A 90 2.74 -6.03 -4.13
CA VAL A 90 3.76 -5.68 -3.14
C VAL A 90 3.12 -5.24 -1.82
N PHE A 91 2.09 -4.40 -1.85
CA PHE A 91 1.38 -3.97 -0.65
C PHE A 91 0.71 -5.15 0.04
N ASN A 92 0.02 -6.02 -0.70
CA ASN A 92 -0.60 -7.23 -0.14
C ASN A 92 0.43 -8.15 0.55
N GLU A 93 1.50 -8.51 -0.16
CA GLU A 93 2.55 -9.42 0.33
C GLU A 93 3.41 -8.83 1.44
N SER A 94 3.30 -7.52 1.68
CA SER A 94 3.94 -6.85 2.81
C SER A 94 3.04 -6.77 4.05
N GLY A 95 1.76 -7.14 3.92
CA GLY A 95 0.75 -7.03 4.97
C GLY A 95 0.09 -5.64 5.04
N MET A 96 0.08 -4.88 3.94
CA MET A 96 -0.54 -3.55 3.82
C MET A 96 -1.51 -3.46 2.64
N GLY A 97 -2.11 -4.58 2.24
CA GLY A 97 -3.07 -4.62 1.13
C GLY A 97 -4.33 -3.78 1.39
N ASP A 98 -4.63 -3.45 2.64
CA ASP A 98 -5.74 -2.58 3.06
C ASP A 98 -5.49 -1.09 2.76
N LEU A 99 -4.23 -0.70 2.58
CA LEU A 99 -3.84 0.69 2.31
C LEU A 99 -3.97 1.10 0.83
N VAL A 100 -4.29 0.15 -0.05
CA VAL A 100 -4.41 0.37 -1.50
C VAL A 100 -5.62 -0.40 -2.05
N PRO A 101 -6.24 0.06 -3.16
CA PRO A 101 -7.35 -0.69 -3.76
C PRO A 101 -6.85 -1.93 -4.53
N MET A 102 -7.58 -3.05 -4.42
CA MET A 102 -7.35 -4.25 -5.24
C MET A 102 -7.82 -4.02 -6.68
N THR A 103 -6.93 -3.54 -7.55
CA THR A 103 -7.29 -3.11 -8.91
C THR A 103 -6.09 -3.18 -9.87
N HIS A 104 -6.34 -3.39 -11.15
CA HIS A 104 -5.36 -3.20 -12.22
C HIS A 104 -5.45 -1.81 -12.85
N LEU A 105 -6.54 -1.07 -12.58
CA LEU A 105 -6.79 0.24 -13.19
C LEU A 105 -6.10 1.34 -12.39
N LEU A 106 -5.21 2.08 -13.04
CA LEU A 106 -4.56 3.22 -12.39
C LEU A 106 -5.57 4.29 -11.93
N GLN A 107 -6.65 4.48 -12.69
CA GLN A 107 -7.64 5.49 -12.35
C GLN A 107 -8.29 5.22 -10.99
N THR A 108 -8.46 3.95 -10.64
CA THR A 108 -8.96 3.54 -9.35
C THR A 108 -7.98 3.94 -8.23
N TYR A 109 -6.67 3.82 -8.44
CA TYR A 109 -5.64 4.30 -7.50
C TYR A 109 -5.72 5.82 -7.29
N TYR A 110 -5.77 6.58 -8.40
CA TYR A 110 -5.87 8.04 -8.33
C TYR A 110 -7.11 8.48 -7.55
N ASN A 111 -8.28 7.95 -7.92
CA ASN A 111 -9.55 8.26 -7.26
C ASN A 111 -9.56 7.81 -5.79
N TYR A 112 -8.98 6.65 -5.48
CA TYR A 112 -8.89 6.13 -4.11
C TYR A 112 -8.15 7.13 -3.22
N PHE A 113 -6.93 7.52 -3.60
CA PHE A 113 -6.15 8.48 -2.80
C PHE A 113 -6.79 9.86 -2.78
N GLN A 114 -7.39 10.31 -3.88
CA GLN A 114 -8.11 11.58 -3.91
C GLN A 114 -9.27 11.58 -2.91
N SER A 115 -10.08 10.52 -2.89
CA SER A 115 -11.24 10.40 -2.00
C SER A 115 -10.85 10.35 -0.51
N LYS A 116 -9.64 9.90 -0.21
CA LYS A 116 -9.08 9.81 1.14
C LYS A 116 -8.34 11.07 1.57
N GLY A 117 -8.20 12.10 0.71
CA GLY A 117 -7.34 13.25 0.97
C GLY A 117 -5.84 12.90 1.02
N GLN A 118 -5.46 11.77 0.41
CA GLN A 118 -4.12 11.20 0.39
C GLN A 118 -3.40 11.40 -0.95
N LEU A 119 -4.03 12.07 -1.90
CA LEU A 119 -3.41 12.43 -3.17
C LEU A 119 -2.73 13.80 -3.05
N TYR A 120 -1.41 13.80 -3.19
CA TYR A 120 -0.58 14.99 -3.13
C TYR A 120 -0.19 15.46 -4.54
N SER A 121 -0.14 16.78 -4.71
CA SER A 121 0.33 17.44 -5.93
C SER A 121 1.69 16.90 -6.39
N PRO A 122 1.97 16.84 -7.70
CA PRO A 122 3.26 16.40 -8.23
C PRO A 122 4.43 17.32 -7.84
N ARG A 123 4.14 18.51 -7.30
CA ARG A 123 5.16 19.45 -6.77
C ARG A 123 5.33 19.39 -5.25
N SER A 124 4.48 18.63 -4.55
CA SER A 124 4.66 18.38 -3.13
C SER A 124 5.92 17.56 -2.89
N THR A 125 6.58 17.75 -1.75
CA THR A 125 7.71 16.90 -1.35
C THR A 125 7.23 15.45 -1.17
N PRO A 126 7.73 14.50 -1.97
CA PRO A 126 7.40 13.10 -1.82
C PRO A 126 8.09 12.50 -0.59
N GLN A 127 7.57 11.36 -0.14
CA GLN A 127 8.11 10.56 0.94
C GLN A 127 8.43 9.16 0.43
N VAL A 128 9.41 8.50 1.05
CA VAL A 128 9.62 7.07 0.82
C VAL A 128 8.36 6.31 1.21
N GLY A 129 7.94 5.37 0.37
CA GLY A 129 6.66 4.66 0.45
C GLY A 129 5.56 5.27 -0.41
N ASP A 130 5.62 6.56 -0.77
CA ASP A 130 4.62 7.16 -1.65
C ASP A 130 4.50 6.37 -2.96
N ILE A 131 3.29 6.34 -3.51
CA ILE A 131 2.98 5.75 -4.80
C ILE A 131 2.99 6.88 -5.82
N ALA A 132 4.03 6.93 -6.65
CA ALA A 132 4.14 7.93 -7.71
C ALA A 132 3.24 7.54 -8.88
N ILE A 133 2.33 8.44 -9.26
CA ILE A 133 1.34 8.24 -10.33
C ILE A 133 1.74 9.11 -11.51
N PHE A 134 1.84 8.48 -12.67
CA PHE A 134 2.18 9.13 -13.93
C PHE A 134 1.04 9.01 -14.95
N ASP A 135 0.85 10.04 -15.74
CA ASP A 135 0.08 10.08 -16.98
C ASP A 135 1.07 10.20 -18.14
N TRP A 136 1.57 9.06 -18.62
CA TRP A 136 2.40 9.01 -19.82
C TRP A 136 1.51 8.95 -21.04
N PRO A 137 1.76 9.76 -22.09
CA PRO A 137 0.85 9.82 -23.21
C PRO A 137 0.90 8.52 -24.00
N ASN A 138 -0.25 7.85 -24.09
CA ASN A 138 -0.66 6.96 -25.19
C ASN A 138 -2.20 6.77 -25.23
N LEU A 139 -2.98 7.43 -24.36
CA LEU A 139 -4.46 7.47 -24.33
C LEU A 139 -4.91 8.81 -23.69
N PRO A 140 -6.08 9.35 -24.05
CA PRO A 140 -6.61 10.58 -23.45
C PRO A 140 -7.11 10.33 -22.02
N TRP A 141 -6.75 11.22 -21.08
CA TRP A 141 -7.40 11.38 -19.77
C TRP A 141 -8.94 11.56 -19.96
N PRO A 142 -9.86 10.86 -19.25
CA PRO A 142 -9.70 10.10 -18.03
C PRO A 142 -9.24 8.63 -18.17
N ILE A 143 -8.79 8.25 -19.36
CA ILE A 143 -8.58 6.86 -19.79
C ILE A 143 -7.07 6.56 -19.96
N GLY A 144 -6.19 7.51 -19.62
CA GLY A 144 -4.74 7.52 -19.91
C GLY A 144 -4.00 6.21 -19.59
N PRO A 145 -2.96 5.82 -20.35
CA PRO A 145 -2.10 4.68 -20.05
C PRO A 145 -1.10 5.15 -19.02
N GLY A 146 -1.62 5.44 -17.84
CA GLY A 146 -0.77 5.93 -16.78
C GLY A 146 0.09 4.81 -16.20
N HIS A 147 1.08 5.23 -15.45
CA HIS A 147 2.05 4.35 -14.82
C HIS A 147 2.07 4.58 -13.32
N THR A 148 2.41 3.55 -12.55
CA THR A 148 2.53 3.68 -11.10
C THR A 148 3.72 2.92 -10.57
N THR A 149 4.37 3.52 -9.57
CA THR A 149 5.64 3.04 -9.02
C THR A 149 5.72 3.36 -7.53
N ILE A 150 6.59 2.64 -6.80
CA ILE A 150 6.77 2.82 -5.35
C ILE A 150 8.03 3.65 -5.11
N VAL A 151 7.93 4.78 -4.43
CA VAL A 151 9.08 5.65 -4.10
C VAL A 151 9.96 4.97 -3.05
N ASP A 152 11.20 4.65 -3.41
CA ASP A 152 12.18 4.04 -2.50
C ASP A 152 13.26 5.03 -2.03
N TYR A 153 13.40 6.17 -2.71
CA TYR A 153 14.37 7.21 -2.34
C TYR A 153 13.94 8.61 -2.81
N VAL A 154 14.20 9.61 -1.96
CA VAL A 154 13.98 11.03 -2.24
C VAL A 154 15.26 11.81 -1.90
N GLY A 155 15.88 12.40 -2.93
CA GLY A 155 17.07 13.23 -2.82
C GLY A 155 16.76 14.69 -2.50
N ALA A 156 17.70 15.37 -1.84
CA ALA A 156 17.58 16.79 -1.51
C ALA A 156 17.46 17.69 -2.76
N ASP A 157 18.07 17.29 -3.86
CA ASP A 157 18.03 17.92 -5.19
C ASP A 157 16.69 17.75 -5.92
N GLY A 158 15.73 17.04 -5.32
CA GLY A 158 14.45 16.73 -5.92
C GLY A 158 14.41 15.42 -6.72
N THR A 159 15.53 14.69 -6.81
CA THR A 159 15.56 13.38 -7.45
C THR A 159 14.69 12.40 -6.67
N VAL A 160 13.85 11.66 -7.39
CA VAL A 160 13.02 10.60 -6.84
C VAL A 160 13.38 9.32 -7.57
N ARG A 161 13.78 8.29 -6.83
CA ARG A 161 13.91 6.94 -7.37
C ARG A 161 12.70 6.13 -6.93
N THR A 162 12.21 5.32 -7.86
CA THR A 162 11.07 4.44 -7.62
C THR A 162 11.37 3.03 -8.10
N ILE A 163 10.73 2.06 -7.48
CA ILE A 163 10.71 0.67 -7.93
C ILE A 163 9.47 0.50 -8.79
N SER A 164 9.71 0.15 -10.05
CA SER A 164 8.75 0.28 -11.13
C SER A 164 8.53 -1.06 -11.81
N GLY A 165 7.36 -1.64 -11.64
CA GLY A 165 6.93 -2.80 -12.42
C GLY A 165 6.44 -2.36 -13.80
N ASN A 166 6.66 -3.20 -14.81
CA ASN A 166 6.26 -2.96 -16.20
C ASN A 166 6.99 -1.78 -16.88
N THR A 167 8.16 -1.38 -16.39
CA THR A 167 9.03 -0.47 -17.15
C THR A 167 9.88 -1.30 -18.10
N GLY A 168 9.61 -1.16 -19.39
CA GLY A 168 10.27 -1.96 -20.42
C GLY A 168 9.98 -3.47 -20.33
N ASP A 169 8.83 -3.85 -19.74
CA ASP A 169 8.47 -5.23 -19.38
C ASP A 169 9.30 -5.85 -18.24
N TYR A 170 9.91 -5.00 -17.40
CA TYR A 170 10.66 -5.44 -16.21
C TYR A 170 10.23 -4.71 -14.94
N VAL A 171 10.56 -5.32 -13.79
CA VAL A 171 10.73 -4.59 -12.53
C VAL A 171 12.11 -3.96 -12.54
N SER A 172 12.17 -2.64 -12.55
CA SER A 172 13.41 -1.87 -12.60
C SER A 172 13.29 -0.58 -11.80
N TYR A 173 14.42 0.11 -11.61
CA TYR A 173 14.38 1.46 -11.06
C TYR A 173 13.93 2.46 -12.13
N TYR A 174 13.04 3.35 -11.74
CA TYR A 174 12.69 4.54 -12.52
C TYR A 174 13.10 5.79 -11.75
N TYR A 175 13.51 6.83 -12.49
CA TYR A 175 14.00 8.09 -11.93
C TYR A 175 13.19 9.25 -12.50
N THR A 176 12.76 10.13 -11.60
CA THR A 176 12.17 11.42 -11.96
C THR A 176 12.74 12.51 -11.06
N ASN A 177 12.43 13.77 -11.33
CA ASN A 177 12.75 14.86 -10.42
C ASN A 177 11.52 15.75 -10.26
N TYR A 178 10.90 15.73 -9.07
CA TYR A 178 9.63 16.42 -8.83
C TYR A 178 9.76 17.96 -8.81
N LYS A 179 10.99 18.47 -8.63
CA LYS A 179 11.30 19.91 -8.65
C LYS A 179 11.57 20.44 -10.05
N ASP A 180 12.02 19.60 -10.98
CA ASP A 180 12.35 19.98 -12.35
C ASP A 180 11.21 19.61 -13.32
N PRO A 181 10.46 20.58 -13.88
CA PRO A 181 9.36 20.31 -14.81
C PRO A 181 9.74 19.50 -16.04
N ASN A 182 10.98 19.60 -16.50
CA ASN A 182 11.46 18.87 -17.68
C ASN A 182 11.76 17.40 -17.36
N LYS A 183 11.94 17.07 -16.08
CA LYS A 183 12.24 15.71 -15.58
C LYS A 183 11.08 15.07 -14.82
N ALA A 184 10.05 15.85 -14.47
CA ALA A 184 8.79 15.40 -13.88
C ALA A 184 7.77 14.94 -14.93
N TYR A 185 8.23 14.43 -16.09
CA TYR A 185 7.38 14.16 -17.23
C TYR A 185 6.25 13.17 -16.89
N GLY A 186 5.01 13.62 -17.12
CA GLY A 186 3.80 12.86 -16.83
C GLY A 186 3.52 12.65 -15.34
N LEU A 187 4.34 13.13 -14.40
CA LEU A 187 4.04 12.98 -12.97
C LEU A 187 2.78 13.79 -12.62
N VAL A 188 1.70 13.11 -12.23
CA VAL A 188 0.42 13.75 -11.88
C VAL A 188 0.17 13.82 -10.38
N GLY A 189 0.91 13.05 -9.59
CA GLY A 189 0.85 13.16 -8.13
C GLY A 189 1.48 11.99 -7.40
N PHE A 190 1.36 12.07 -6.08
CA PHE A 190 1.80 11.04 -5.15
C PHE A 190 0.62 10.60 -4.30
N GLY A 191 0.25 9.32 -4.40
CA GLY A 191 -0.62 8.69 -3.43
C GLY A 191 0.17 8.37 -2.17
N ARG A 192 -0.26 8.86 -1.00
CA ARG A 192 0.40 8.63 0.28
C ARG A 192 -0.47 7.76 1.18
N PRO A 193 -0.20 6.44 1.24
CA PRO A 193 -0.85 5.55 2.19
C PRO A 193 -0.70 6.00 3.65
N ASP A 194 -1.70 5.65 4.47
CA ASP A 194 -1.70 5.92 5.91
C ASP A 194 -1.07 4.74 6.68
N TYR A 195 0.27 4.71 6.67
CA TYR A 195 1.10 3.71 7.36
C TYR A 195 1.06 3.82 8.89
#